data_AF-A0A368GPH0-F1
#
_entry.id   AF-A0A368GPH0-F1
#
_cell.length_a   1.000
_cell.length_b   1.000
_cell.length_c   1.000
_cell.angle_alpha   90.00
_cell.angle_beta   90.00
_cell.angle_gamma   90.00
#
_symmetry.space_group_name_H-M   'P 1'
#
loop_
_entity.id
_entity.type
_entity.pdbx_description
1 polymer ?
#
loop_
_entity_poly.entity_id
_entity_poly.type
_entity_poly.pdbx_seq_one_letter_code
_entity_poly.pdbx_strand_id
1 'polypeptide(L)'
;MGLSNYAVDWPAENLIVDFFLLLIASCQLTVFRNEGTDNDSIFVNEDYHLKPNNPRYDFIATQRHVSFVDFIKIGVFHYGHWITLIMTLIAGIGGTSLFALGYIMLTFWILWQGNNLYVMNARTNSFKSTLAKWKTLLSYTVFCMFCKVALQLVGCVFLEWFYDGGGLHKSMRCTIRQLFSIGCVNTVMQARKVAGAGPLFPGGKLGAVLLW
;
A
#
# COMPACT_ATOMS: atom_id res chain seq x y z
N MET A 1 -20.72 -7.81 4.35
CA MET A 1 -20.97 -6.76 5.37
C MET A 1 -20.97 -7.46 6.72
N GLY A 2 -20.13 -7.02 7.66
CA GLY A 2 -19.98 -7.61 9.00
C GLY A 2 -21.13 -7.27 9.95
N LEU A 3 -22.38 -7.31 9.47
CA LEU A 3 -23.53 -7.17 10.36
C LEU A 3 -23.59 -8.41 11.25
N SER A 4 -23.86 -8.19 12.53
CA SER A 4 -24.16 -9.26 13.47
C SER A 4 -25.43 -9.95 13.00
N ASN A 5 -25.28 -11.17 12.49
CA ASN A 5 -26.38 -12.00 12.06
C ASN A 5 -26.08 -13.41 12.55
N TYR A 6 -27.03 -14.01 13.27
CA TYR A 6 -26.94 -15.37 13.78
C TYR A 6 -26.74 -16.44 12.68
N ALA A 7 -26.97 -16.08 11.41
CA ALA A 7 -26.78 -16.94 10.25
C ALA A 7 -25.32 -17.01 9.74
N VAL A 8 -24.42 -16.13 10.22
CA VAL A 8 -23.02 -16.09 9.79
C VAL A 8 -22.13 -15.94 11.01
N ASP A 9 -21.32 -16.97 11.28
CA ASP A 9 -20.24 -16.87 12.25
C ASP A 9 -19.02 -16.22 11.58
N TRP A 10 -18.61 -15.07 12.09
CA TRP A 10 -17.47 -14.33 11.56
C TRP A 10 -16.21 -14.73 12.33
N PRO A 11 -15.09 -15.04 11.66
CA PRO A 11 -13.89 -15.47 12.34
C PRO A 11 -13.36 -14.35 13.25
N ALA A 12 -13.35 -14.61 14.57
CA ALA A 12 -12.88 -13.68 15.59
C ALA A 12 -11.37 -13.36 15.44
N GLU A 13 -10.62 -14.21 14.73
CA GLU A 13 -9.20 -14.01 14.42
C GLU A 13 -8.95 -12.69 13.67
N ASN A 14 -9.91 -12.22 12.86
CA ASN A 14 -9.78 -10.96 12.13
C ASN A 14 -9.78 -9.73 13.06
N LEU A 15 -10.44 -9.81 14.23
CA LEU A 15 -10.46 -8.71 15.20
C LEU A 15 -9.10 -8.49 15.89
N ILE A 16 -8.23 -9.51 15.89
CA ILE A 16 -6.88 -9.39 16.47
C ILE A 16 -6.08 -8.33 15.71
N VAL A 17 -6.21 -8.28 14.38
CA VAL A 17 -5.52 -7.29 13.53
C VAL A 17 -6.03 -5.88 13.83
N ASP A 18 -7.34 -5.71 13.98
CA ASP A 18 -7.96 -4.42 14.34
C ASP A 18 -7.51 -3.95 15.73
N PHE A 19 -7.36 -4.87 16.70
CA PHE A 19 -6.82 -4.55 18.02
C PHE A 19 -5.40 -4.00 17.94
N PHE A 20 -4.50 -4.65 17.18
CA PHE A 20 -3.13 -4.14 17.00
C PHE A 20 -3.09 -2.79 16.27
N LEU A 21 -3.95 -2.58 15.28
CA LEU A 21 -4.08 -1.31 14.59
C LEU A 21 -4.48 -0.18 15.56
N LEU A 22 -5.45 -0.44 16.44
CA LEU A 22 -5.88 0.51 17.47
C LEU A 22 -4.78 0.77 18.51
N LEU A 23 -4.05 -0.27 18.93
CA LEU A 23 -2.93 -0.13 19.86
C LEU A 23 -1.85 0.79 19.28
N ILE A 24 -1.45 0.55 18.03
CA ILE A 24 -0.45 1.38 17.35
C ILE A 24 -0.96 2.81 17.21
N ALA A 25 -2.22 3.02 16.81
CA ALA A 25 -2.82 4.34 16.69
C ALA A 25 -2.84 5.09 18.04
N SER A 26 -3.11 4.41 19.15
CA SER A 26 -3.06 4.99 20.51
C SER A 26 -1.63 5.36 20.91
N CYS A 27 -0.63 4.55 20.57
CA CYS A 27 0.77 4.89 20.78
C CYS A 27 1.17 6.13 19.96
N GLN A 28 0.77 6.22 18.69
CA GLN A 28 1.03 7.38 17.83
C GLN A 28 0.38 8.65 18.40
N LEU A 29 -0.87 8.56 18.88
CA LEU A 29 -1.53 9.69 19.55
C LEU A 29 -0.77 10.16 20.79
N THR A 30 -0.20 9.24 21.55
CA THR A 30 0.64 9.58 22.71
C THR A 30 1.92 10.32 22.29
N VAL A 31 2.55 9.89 21.18
CA VAL A 31 3.71 10.59 20.60
C VAL A 31 3.30 12.00 20.17
N PHE A 32 2.20 12.16 19.44
CA PHE A 32 1.72 13.49 19.03
C PHE A 32 1.36 14.40 20.20
N ARG A 33 0.86 13.85 21.31
CA ARG A 33 0.58 14.64 22.52
C ARG A 33 1.83 15.05 23.28
N ASN A 34 2.89 14.26 23.17
CA ASN A 34 4.20 14.55 23.77
C ASN A 34 5.08 15.41 22.86
N GLU A 35 4.76 15.51 21.58
CA GLU A 35 5.38 16.42 20.62
C GLU A 35 4.95 17.87 20.95
N GLY A 36 5.61 18.45 21.95
CA GLY A 36 5.34 19.79 22.45
C GLY A 36 5.58 20.91 21.42
N THR A 37 5.10 22.11 21.74
CA THR A 37 5.17 23.33 20.90
C THR A 37 6.58 23.88 20.68
N ASP A 38 7.60 23.39 21.40
CA ASP A 38 9.00 23.84 21.31
C ASP A 38 9.86 22.89 20.46
N ASN A 39 9.36 22.50 19.28
CA ASN A 39 10.19 21.82 18.31
C ASN A 39 10.89 22.85 17.43
N ASP A 40 12.16 23.10 17.73
CA ASP A 40 13.03 23.87 16.88
C ASP A 40 13.29 23.06 15.59
N SER A 41 12.37 23.13 14.64
CA SER A 41 12.47 22.38 13.39
C SER A 41 13.75 22.75 12.67
N ILE A 42 14.42 21.75 12.09
CA ILE A 42 15.58 21.98 11.20
C ILE A 42 15.21 22.77 9.94
N PHE A 43 13.91 22.93 9.69
CA PHE A 43 13.36 23.73 8.61
C PHE A 43 12.98 25.10 9.13
N VAL A 44 13.42 26.15 8.43
CA VAL A 44 13.17 27.56 8.79
C VAL A 44 11.70 27.94 8.61
N ASN A 45 10.94 27.21 7.77
CA ASN A 45 9.52 27.38 7.48
C ASN A 45 8.92 26.06 6.94
N GLU A 46 7.61 26.00 6.67
CA GLU A 46 6.92 24.90 5.96
C GLU A 46 7.52 24.56 4.58
N ASP A 47 8.42 25.40 4.08
CA ASP A 47 9.06 25.27 2.77
C ASP A 47 10.25 24.30 2.72
N TYR A 48 10.52 23.51 3.76
CA TYR A 48 11.65 22.57 3.80
C TYR A 48 13.02 23.22 3.56
N HIS A 49 13.17 24.52 3.86
CA HIS A 49 14.46 25.21 3.79
C HIS A 49 15.30 24.84 5.02
N LEU A 50 16.43 24.15 4.83
CA LEU A 50 17.32 23.77 5.93
C LEU A 50 17.89 25.02 6.62
N LYS A 51 17.87 25.02 7.95
CA LYS A 51 18.61 25.99 8.77
C LYS A 51 20.11 25.91 8.41
N PRO A 52 20.79 27.06 8.20
CA PRO A 52 22.21 27.08 7.83
C PRO A 52 23.11 26.46 8.92
N ASN A 53 22.67 26.46 10.19
CA ASN A 53 23.37 25.84 11.31
C ASN A 53 22.65 24.56 11.74
N ASN A 54 22.73 23.49 10.94
CA ASN A 54 22.20 22.18 11.34
C ASN A 54 23.02 21.63 12.52
N PRO A 55 22.43 21.37 13.70
CA PRO A 55 23.16 20.88 14.87
C PRO A 55 23.60 19.41 14.73
N ARG A 56 23.13 18.69 13.71
CA ARG A 56 23.59 17.32 13.41
C ARG A 56 24.76 17.34 12.42
N TYR A 57 25.81 16.61 12.76
CA TYR A 57 26.95 16.38 11.88
C TYR A 57 26.51 15.69 10.58
N ASP A 58 27.20 16.01 9.49
CA ASP A 58 27.00 15.33 8.21
C ASP A 58 27.57 13.91 8.30
N PHE A 59 26.66 12.94 8.34
CA PHE A 59 26.96 11.51 8.41
C PHE A 59 27.46 10.94 7.08
N ILE A 60 27.34 11.68 5.97
CA ILE A 60 27.79 11.24 4.64
C ILE A 60 29.25 11.62 4.42
N ALA A 61 29.64 12.86 4.71
CA ALA A 61 31.00 13.36 4.49
C ALA A 61 31.97 13.08 5.64
N THR A 62 31.49 13.01 6.88
CA THR A 62 32.35 12.90 8.07
C THR A 62 32.30 11.48 8.63
N GLN A 63 33.05 10.57 8.00
CA GLN A 63 33.25 9.16 8.39
C GLN A 63 34.05 9.03 9.71
N ARG A 64 33.73 9.81 10.76
CA ARG A 64 34.61 9.96 11.92
C ARG A 64 34.49 8.84 12.94
N HIS A 65 33.45 8.01 12.90
CA HIS A 65 33.32 6.88 13.82
C HIS A 65 32.83 5.61 13.12
N VAL A 66 33.61 4.54 13.32
CA VAL A 66 33.33 3.15 12.94
C VAL A 66 32.14 2.63 13.76
N SER A 67 30.94 3.17 13.52
CA SER A 67 29.70 2.73 14.12
C SER A 67 28.89 1.99 13.07
N PHE A 68 28.62 0.71 13.31
CA PHE A 68 27.78 -0.14 12.46
C PHE A 68 26.41 0.52 12.15
N VAL A 69 25.91 1.33 13.08
CA VAL A 69 24.66 2.09 12.95
C VAL A 69 24.75 3.14 11.83
N ASP A 70 25.89 3.80 11.65
CA ASP A 70 26.05 4.82 10.62
C ASP A 70 26.22 4.18 9.23
N PHE A 71 26.85 3.00 9.15
CA PHE A 71 26.89 2.20 7.92
C PHE A 71 25.48 1.77 7.48
N ILE A 72 24.64 1.31 8.42
CA ILE A 72 23.23 0.98 8.14
C ILE A 72 22.47 2.21 7.65
N LYS A 73 22.60 3.36 8.33
CA LYS A 73 21.91 4.60 7.92
C LYS A 73 22.26 4.98 6.49
N ILE A 74 23.55 5.00 6.16
CA ILE A 74 24.02 5.32 4.80
C ILE A 74 23.45 4.31 3.81
N GLY A 75 23.48 3.01 4.13
CA GLY A 75 22.88 1.97 3.31
C GLY A 75 21.40 2.21 3.02
N VAL A 76 20.60 2.52 4.06
CA VAL A 76 19.17 2.79 3.94
C VAL A 76 18.90 4.06 3.14
N PHE A 77 19.60 5.16 3.40
CA PHE A 77 19.36 6.43 2.72
C PHE A 77 19.84 6.42 1.26
N HIS A 78 20.95 5.73 0.96
CA HIS A 78 21.52 5.71 -0.37
C HIS A 78 20.84 4.68 -1.29
N TYR A 79 20.54 3.48 -0.77
CA TYR A 79 19.93 2.40 -1.55
C TYR A 79 18.41 2.28 -1.38
N GLY A 80 17.80 2.96 -0.39
CA GLY A 80 16.36 2.87 -0.13
C GLY A 80 15.51 3.22 -1.35
N HIS A 81 15.90 4.24 -2.13
CA HIS A 81 15.20 4.56 -3.37
C HIS A 81 15.22 3.40 -4.38
N TRP A 82 16.38 2.80 -4.65
CA TRP A 82 16.50 1.66 -5.55
C TRP A 82 15.68 0.46 -5.07
N ILE A 83 15.73 0.17 -3.76
CA ILE A 83 14.95 -0.92 -3.15
C ILE A 83 13.46 -0.70 -3.37
N THR A 84 12.95 0.51 -3.12
CA THR A 84 11.52 0.79 -3.32
C THR A 84 11.09 0.68 -4.78
N LEU A 85 11.91 1.12 -5.74
CA LEU A 85 11.61 0.97 -7.16
C LEU A 85 11.58 -0.50 -7.59
N ILE A 86 12.49 -1.33 -7.06
CA ILE A 86 12.47 -2.77 -7.29
C ILE A 86 11.19 -3.38 -6.72
N MET A 87 10.81 -3.02 -5.48
CA MET A 87 9.59 -3.53 -4.85
C MET A 87 8.32 -3.13 -5.63
N THR A 88 8.23 -1.88 -6.10
CA THR A 88 7.08 -1.43 -6.91
C THR A 88 7.06 -2.10 -8.29
N LEU A 89 8.23 -2.38 -8.87
CA LEU A 89 8.33 -3.14 -10.11
C LEU A 89 7.86 -4.59 -9.94
N ILE A 90 8.27 -5.25 -8.85
CA ILE A 90 7.83 -6.61 -8.51
C ILE A 90 6.31 -6.64 -8.35
N ALA A 91 5.75 -5.66 -7.62
CA ALA A 91 4.30 -5.53 -7.45
C ALA A 91 3.55 -5.32 -8.79
N GLY A 92 4.18 -4.61 -9.73
CA GLY A 92 3.67 -4.43 -11.09
C GLY A 92 3.73 -5.69 -11.94
N ILE A 93 4.87 -6.38 -11.98
CA ILE A 93 5.08 -7.58 -12.81
C ILE A 93 4.27 -8.78 -12.28
N GLY A 94 4.08 -8.88 -10.96
CA GLY A 94 3.32 -9.96 -10.33
C GLY A 94 1.82 -9.93 -10.62
N GLY A 95 1.28 -8.85 -11.18
CA GLY A 95 -0.14 -8.71 -11.48
C GLY A 95 -0.45 -8.62 -12.96
N THR A 96 -1.61 -9.17 -13.36
CA THR A 96 -2.15 -9.05 -14.73
C THR A 96 -3.24 -7.98 -14.86
N SER A 97 -3.45 -7.19 -13.80
CA SER A 97 -4.49 -6.16 -13.73
C SER A 97 -4.02 -4.80 -14.25
N LEU A 98 -4.98 -3.93 -14.58
CA LEU A 98 -4.73 -2.52 -14.92
C LEU A 98 -3.99 -1.78 -13.79
N PHE A 99 -4.22 -2.16 -12.53
CA PHE A 99 -3.49 -1.61 -11.39
C PHE A 99 -2.01 -2.00 -11.41
N ALA A 100 -1.69 -3.22 -11.83
CA ALA A 100 -0.31 -3.68 -12.01
C ALA A 100 0.40 -2.91 -13.13
N LEU A 101 -0.29 -2.68 -14.26
CA LEU A 101 0.23 -1.85 -15.35
C LEU A 101 0.58 -0.44 -14.86
N GLY A 102 -0.27 0.18 -14.03
CA GLY A 102 0.03 1.50 -13.50
C GLY A 102 1.25 1.53 -12.56
N TYR A 103 1.52 0.47 -11.79
CA TYR A 103 2.78 0.35 -11.02
C TYR A 103 4.00 0.28 -11.93
N ILE A 104 3.92 -0.47 -13.03
CA ILE A 104 4.99 -0.57 -14.03
C ILE A 104 5.24 0.80 -14.67
N MET A 105 4.18 1.48 -15.14
CA MET A 105 4.27 2.80 -15.76
C MET A 105 4.87 3.85 -14.81
N LEU A 106 4.42 3.88 -13.56
CA LEU A 106 4.94 4.81 -12.56
C LEU A 106 6.42 4.53 -12.26
N THR A 107 6.81 3.26 -12.17
CA THR A 107 8.19 2.86 -11.93
C THR A 107 9.10 3.29 -13.09
N PHE A 108 8.69 3.05 -14.33
CA PHE A 108 9.43 3.54 -15.50
C PHE A 108 9.49 5.07 -15.57
N TRP A 109 8.42 5.76 -15.21
CA TRP A 109 8.41 7.23 -15.16
C TRP A 109 9.41 7.79 -14.14
N ILE A 110 9.52 7.18 -12.96
CA ILE A 110 10.51 7.59 -11.95
C ILE A 110 11.93 7.23 -12.42
N LEU A 111 12.13 6.04 -13.01
CA LEU A 111 13.41 5.62 -13.57
C LEU A 111 13.88 6.53 -14.71
N TRP A 112 12.98 6.99 -15.58
CA TRP A 112 13.30 7.86 -16.71
C TRP A 112 13.89 9.20 -16.27
N GLN A 113 13.47 9.72 -15.11
CA GLN A 113 14.04 10.96 -14.55
C GLN A 113 15.50 10.78 -14.08
N GLY A 114 15.98 9.53 -13.96
CA GLY A 114 17.38 9.18 -13.71
C GLY A 114 17.93 9.68 -12.37
N ASN A 115 19.26 9.80 -12.30
CA ASN A 115 19.97 10.21 -11.08
C ASN A 115 19.83 11.69 -10.73
N ASN A 116 19.10 12.49 -11.53
CA ASN A 116 18.73 13.86 -11.16
C ASN A 116 17.87 13.92 -9.88
N LEU A 117 17.32 12.79 -9.44
CA LEU A 117 16.67 12.63 -8.13
C LEU A 117 17.63 12.72 -6.94
N TYR A 118 18.90 12.34 -7.13
CA TYR A 118 19.94 12.26 -6.08
C TYR A 118 20.71 13.56 -5.89
N VAL A 119 20.68 14.46 -6.87
CA VAL A 119 21.32 15.77 -6.76
C VAL A 119 20.48 16.61 -5.80
N MET A 120 20.67 16.35 -4.52
CA MET A 120 20.11 17.11 -3.40
C MET A 120 20.88 18.42 -3.28
N ASN A 121 20.78 19.26 -4.29
CA ASN A 121 21.31 20.60 -4.22
C ASN A 121 20.33 21.45 -3.41
N ALA A 122 20.73 21.79 -2.18
CA ALA A 122 19.95 22.57 -1.21
C ALA A 122 19.51 23.96 -1.76
N ARG A 123 20.18 24.46 -2.81
CA ARG A 123 19.85 25.74 -3.45
C ARG A 123 18.66 25.66 -4.44
N THR A 124 18.32 24.48 -4.97
CA THR A 124 17.47 24.34 -6.16
C THR A 124 16.10 23.67 -5.94
N ASN A 125 15.55 23.65 -4.71
CA ASN A 125 14.23 23.04 -4.43
C ASN A 125 14.09 21.55 -4.87
N SER A 126 15.22 20.85 -5.05
CA SER A 126 15.25 19.46 -5.54
C SER A 126 14.56 18.48 -4.58
N PHE A 127 14.62 18.75 -3.27
CA PHE A 127 13.95 17.96 -2.24
C PHE A 127 12.42 17.92 -2.41
N LYS A 128 11.79 19.05 -2.75
CA LYS A 128 10.33 19.12 -2.98
C LYS A 128 9.91 18.26 -4.18
N SER A 129 10.70 18.27 -5.25
CA SER A 129 10.44 17.46 -6.46
C SER A 129 10.54 15.96 -6.17
N THR A 130 11.58 15.54 -5.44
CA THR A 130 11.72 14.15 -5.00
C THR A 130 10.56 13.75 -4.10
N LEU A 131 10.24 14.55 -3.07
CA LEU A 131 9.12 14.28 -2.17
C LEU A 131 7.78 14.19 -2.90
N ALA A 132 7.54 15.05 -3.90
CA ALA A 132 6.32 15.00 -4.71
C ALA A 132 6.18 13.66 -5.45
N LYS A 133 7.25 13.12 -6.02
CA LYS A 133 7.23 11.80 -6.70
C LYS A 133 6.87 10.67 -5.73
N TRP A 134 7.46 10.70 -4.53
CA TRP A 134 7.13 9.73 -3.48
C TRP A 134 5.69 9.85 -3.00
N LYS A 135 5.18 11.07 -2.82
CA LYS A 135 3.77 11.31 -2.50
C LYS A 135 2.85 10.80 -3.60
N THR A 136 3.20 10.99 -4.88
CA THR A 136 2.45 10.43 -6.00
C THR A 136 2.43 8.91 -5.97
N LEU A 137 3.56 8.25 -5.67
CA LEU A 137 3.63 6.80 -5.52
C LEU A 137 2.74 6.29 -4.38
N LEU A 138 2.82 6.94 -3.22
CA LEU A 138 1.99 6.58 -2.07
C LEU A 138 0.50 6.78 -2.37
N SER A 139 0.14 7.91 -3.00
CA SER A 139 -1.23 8.20 -3.42
C SER A 139 -1.77 7.15 -4.40
N TYR A 140 -0.94 6.70 -5.35
CA TYR A 140 -1.32 5.65 -6.29
C TYR A 140 -1.58 4.31 -5.56
N THR A 141 -0.76 3.95 -4.58
CA THR A 141 -0.95 2.74 -3.77
C THR A 141 -2.26 2.77 -2.99
N VAL A 142 -2.56 3.90 -2.32
CA VAL A 142 -3.81 4.08 -1.58
C VAL A 142 -5.02 4.03 -2.53
N PHE A 143 -4.93 4.68 -3.68
CA PHE A 143 -5.96 4.63 -4.71
C PHE A 143 -6.21 3.20 -5.20
N CYS A 144 -5.16 2.44 -5.51
CA CYS A 144 -5.28 1.04 -5.91
C CYS A 144 -5.93 0.18 -4.83
N MET A 145 -5.56 0.39 -3.55
CA MET A 145 -6.16 -0.31 -2.43
C MET A 145 -7.66 -0.02 -2.33
N PHE A 146 -8.05 1.26 -2.40
CA PHE A 146 -9.45 1.66 -2.38
C PHE A 146 -10.25 1.03 -3.54
N CYS A 147 -9.71 1.09 -4.76
CA CYS A 147 -10.34 0.48 -5.93
C CYS A 147 -10.47 -1.04 -5.80
N LYS A 148 -9.43 -1.75 -5.31
CA LYS A 148 -9.50 -3.20 -5.08
C LYS A 148 -10.57 -3.56 -4.06
N VAL A 149 -10.68 -2.81 -2.96
CA VAL A 149 -11.72 -3.04 -1.94
C VAL A 149 -13.12 -2.79 -2.51
N ALA A 150 -13.31 -1.71 -3.27
CA ALA A 150 -14.58 -1.41 -3.93
C ALA A 150 -14.97 -2.51 -4.94
N LEU A 151 -14.02 -2.94 -5.77
CA LEU A 151 -14.21 -4.01 -6.75
C LEU A 151 -14.48 -5.36 -6.08
N GLN A 152 -13.88 -5.64 -4.92
CA GLN A 152 -14.17 -6.83 -4.14
C GLN A 152 -15.61 -6.83 -3.61
N LEU A 153 -16.11 -5.67 -3.15
CA LEU A 153 -17.50 -5.53 -2.72
C LEU A 153 -18.45 -5.80 -3.89
N VAL A 154 -18.22 -5.15 -5.03
CA VAL A 154 -18.99 -5.36 -6.27
C VAL A 154 -18.92 -6.82 -6.71
N GLY A 155 -17.73 -7.42 -6.68
CA GLY A 155 -17.49 -8.80 -7.06
C GLY A 155 -18.22 -9.81 -6.16
N CYS A 156 -18.34 -9.54 -4.86
CA CYS A 156 -19.10 -10.40 -3.93
C CYS A 156 -20.63 -10.22 -4.06
N VAL A 157 -21.12 -9.01 -4.36
CA VAL A 157 -22.57 -8.74 -4.48
C VAL A 157 -23.13 -9.21 -5.83
N PHE A 158 -22.40 -8.97 -6.92
CA PHE A 158 -22.84 -9.25 -8.29
C PHE A 158 -22.21 -10.54 -8.86
N LEU A 159 -21.96 -11.54 -8.02
CA LEU A 159 -21.32 -12.81 -8.40
C LEU A 159 -22.03 -13.48 -9.59
N GLU A 160 -23.36 -13.45 -9.62
CA GLU A 160 -24.17 -14.06 -10.68
C GLU A 160 -24.05 -13.30 -12.00
N TRP A 161 -23.97 -11.98 -11.97
CA TRP A 161 -23.84 -11.16 -13.17
C TRP A 161 -22.49 -11.35 -13.87
N PHE A 162 -21.41 -11.50 -13.09
CA PHE A 162 -20.07 -11.72 -13.63
C PHE A 162 -19.79 -13.18 -14.07
N TYR A 163 -20.48 -14.17 -13.49
CA TYR A 163 -20.22 -15.59 -13.78
C TYR A 163 -21.32 -16.28 -14.61
N ASP A 164 -22.61 -15.98 -14.37
CA ASP A 164 -23.75 -16.79 -14.85
C ASP A 164 -24.79 -16.00 -15.68
N GLY A 165 -24.69 -14.66 -15.74
CA GLY A 165 -25.65 -13.81 -16.45
C GLY A 165 -25.65 -13.96 -17.98
N GLY A 166 -26.82 -14.24 -18.56
CA GLY A 166 -27.03 -14.46 -20.00
C GLY A 166 -27.05 -13.21 -20.90
N GLY A 167 -26.84 -12.00 -20.37
CA GLY A 167 -27.03 -10.74 -21.11
C GLY A 167 -25.81 -10.15 -21.84
N LEU A 168 -24.59 -10.67 -21.61
CA LEU A 168 -23.35 -10.14 -22.21
C LEU A 168 -22.54 -11.24 -22.94
N HIS A 169 -21.70 -10.87 -23.91
CA HIS A 169 -20.81 -11.82 -24.59
C HIS A 169 -19.73 -12.36 -23.64
N LYS A 170 -19.54 -13.69 -23.58
CA LYS A 170 -18.64 -14.40 -22.63
C LYS A 170 -17.21 -13.85 -22.62
N SER A 171 -16.70 -13.41 -23.78
CA SER A 171 -15.35 -12.84 -23.92
C SER A 171 -15.17 -11.57 -23.10
N MET A 172 -16.12 -10.62 -23.14
CA MET A 172 -16.00 -9.34 -22.43
C MET A 172 -15.98 -9.52 -20.91
N ARG A 173 -16.73 -10.50 -20.37
CA ARG A 173 -16.71 -10.79 -18.92
C ARG A 173 -15.35 -11.30 -18.45
N CYS A 174 -14.75 -12.22 -19.19
CA CYS A 174 -13.41 -12.72 -18.87
C CYS A 174 -12.37 -11.60 -18.92
N THR A 175 -12.45 -10.74 -19.94
CA THR A 175 -11.56 -9.58 -20.09
C THR A 175 -11.72 -8.60 -18.93
N ILE A 176 -12.94 -8.21 -18.56
CA ILE A 176 -13.20 -7.28 -17.44
C ILE A 176 -12.72 -7.89 -16.12
N ARG A 177 -12.99 -9.17 -15.88
CA ARG A 177 -12.53 -9.87 -14.67
C ARG A 177 -11.01 -9.88 -14.56
N GLN A 178 -10.32 -10.20 -15.66
CA GLN A 178 -8.86 -10.26 -15.70
C GLN A 178 -8.24 -8.86 -15.60
N LEU A 179 -8.80 -7.88 -16.31
CA LEU A 179 -8.30 -6.50 -16.33
C LEU A 179 -8.39 -5.84 -14.96
N PHE A 180 -9.48 -6.05 -14.23
CA PHE A 180 -9.69 -5.44 -12.91
C PHE A 180 -9.35 -6.37 -11.73
N SER A 181 -8.96 -7.62 -12.00
CA SER A 181 -8.79 -8.69 -11.01
C SER A 181 -9.98 -8.77 -10.04
N ILE A 182 -11.19 -8.83 -10.59
CA ILE A 182 -12.43 -8.86 -9.78
C ILE A 182 -12.60 -10.26 -9.20
N GLY A 183 -12.53 -10.36 -7.88
CA GLY A 183 -12.73 -11.59 -7.14
C GLY A 183 -13.28 -11.31 -5.75
N CYS A 184 -13.99 -12.28 -5.19
CA CYS A 184 -14.49 -12.20 -3.83
C CYS A 184 -13.63 -13.09 -2.92
N VAL A 185 -12.74 -12.48 -2.14
CA VAL A 185 -11.78 -13.18 -1.26
C VAL A 185 -12.42 -13.70 0.03
N ASN A 186 -13.64 -13.26 0.34
CA ASN A 186 -14.33 -13.69 1.56
C ASN A 186 -14.71 -15.18 1.47
N THR A 187 -13.99 -16.02 2.22
CA THR A 187 -14.14 -17.48 2.23
C THR A 187 -15.55 -17.93 2.62
N VAL A 188 -16.20 -17.21 3.54
CA VAL A 188 -17.58 -17.49 3.95
C VAL A 188 -18.56 -17.26 2.80
N MET A 189 -18.34 -16.20 2.01
CA MET A 189 -19.17 -15.90 0.83
C MET A 189 -18.90 -16.87 -0.32
N GLN A 190 -17.64 -17.29 -0.52
CA GLN A 190 -17.30 -18.32 -1.50
C GLN A 190 -17.91 -19.67 -1.15
N ALA A 191 -17.83 -20.09 0.12
CA ALA A 191 -18.42 -21.34 0.60
C ALA A 191 -19.94 -21.38 0.41
N ARG A 192 -20.63 -20.25 0.61
CA ARG A 192 -22.08 -20.11 0.33
C ARG A 192 -22.42 -20.29 -1.16
N LYS A 193 -21.59 -19.77 -2.08
CA LYS A 193 -21.81 -19.92 -3.53
C LYS A 193 -21.66 -21.38 -3.98
N VAL A 194 -20.62 -22.07 -3.50
CA VAL A 194 -20.30 -23.45 -3.91
C VAL A 194 -21.35 -24.45 -3.39
N ALA A 195 -21.96 -24.18 -2.24
CA ALA A 195 -22.99 -25.04 -1.68
C ALA A 195 -24.33 -25.02 -2.46
N GLY A 196 -24.53 -24.09 -3.41
CA GLY A 196 -25.76 -24.01 -4.23
C GLY A 196 -27.06 -23.94 -3.42
N ALA A 197 -26.99 -23.57 -2.15
CA ALA A 197 -28.07 -23.75 -1.20
C ALA A 197 -28.57 -22.40 -0.69
N GLY A 198 -29.89 -22.25 -0.67
CA GLY A 198 -30.53 -21.47 0.39
C GLY A 198 -30.00 -21.89 1.78
N PRO A 199 -30.29 -21.12 2.83
CA PRO A 199 -29.50 -21.16 4.06
C PRO A 199 -29.63 -22.52 4.76
N LEU A 200 -28.51 -23.16 5.06
CA LEU A 200 -28.14 -23.84 6.32
C LEU A 200 -26.88 -24.70 6.04
N PHE A 201 -25.91 -24.65 6.96
CA PHE A 201 -24.72 -25.50 7.07
C PHE A 201 -25.01 -27.01 6.87
N PRO A 202 -24.01 -27.92 6.71
CA PRO A 202 -22.57 -27.77 7.00
C PRO A 202 -21.58 -28.37 5.98
N GLY A 203 -20.30 -28.05 6.15
CA GLY A 203 -19.20 -28.97 5.84
C GLY A 203 -18.22 -28.49 4.77
N GLY A 204 -16.93 -28.38 5.15
CA GLY A 204 -15.83 -28.47 4.20
C GLY A 204 -14.87 -27.29 4.22
N LYS A 205 -13.72 -27.49 4.88
CA LYS A 205 -12.53 -26.63 4.87
C LYS A 205 -12.10 -26.29 3.44
N LEU A 206 -11.78 -25.02 3.18
CA LEU A 206 -10.72 -24.68 2.22
C LEU A 206 -10.13 -23.31 2.55
N GLY A 207 -8.89 -23.33 3.05
CA GLY A 207 -8.06 -22.15 3.19
C GLY A 207 -7.62 -21.65 1.82
N ALA A 208 -7.71 -20.35 1.62
CA ALA A 208 -7.01 -19.64 0.55
C ALA A 208 -6.51 -18.32 1.13
N VAL A 209 -5.40 -18.40 1.85
CA VAL A 209 -4.44 -17.30 1.95
C VAL A 209 -3.74 -17.26 0.60
N LEU A 210 -3.96 -16.20 -0.17
CA LEU A 210 -2.97 -15.63 -1.09
C LEU A 210 -3.54 -14.34 -1.67
N LEU A 211 -3.34 -13.27 -0.89
CA LEU A 211 -3.26 -11.91 -1.38
C LEU A 211 -1.98 -11.78 -2.21
N TRP A 212 -2.13 -11.76 -3.54
CA TRP A 212 -1.31 -10.98 -4.47
C TRP A 212 -2.23 -10.49 -5.60
#